data_AF-A0A1N7H6K8-F1
#
_entry.id   AF-A0A1N7H6K8-F1
#
_cell.length_a   1.000
_cell.length_b   1.000
_cell.length_c   1.000
_cell.angle_alpha   90.00
_cell.angle_beta   90.00
_cell.angle_gamma   90.00
#
_symmetry.space_group_name_H-M   'P 1'
#
loop_
_entity.id
_entity.type
_entity.pdbx_description
1 polymer ?
#
loop_
_entity_poly.entity_id
_entity_poly.type
_entity_poly.pdbx_seq_one_letter_code
_entity_poly.pdbx_strand_id
1 'polypeptide(L)'
;MFPVEVFRSETSAANLLEQVRWREGLQCPRCQSESVIKYGSYREYQRYRCKNCGRTFNDKTGTIFAHAKIGLDKLLFAFYSLLRFNTSIRQLDAEFDVSYRSLHRRVERFARTLDAPRIDLVGPVEIDEFYVSAGKKGRERD
;
A
#
# COMPACT_ATOMS: atom_id res chain seq x y z
N MET A 1 14.24 11.01 -7.25
CA MET A 1 15.18 10.58 -6.18
C MET A 1 14.61 9.33 -5.52
N PHE A 2 15.39 8.26 -5.34
CA PHE A 2 14.90 7.04 -4.68
C PHE A 2 14.78 7.30 -3.16
N PRO A 3 13.61 7.07 -2.53
CA PRO A 3 13.41 7.43 -1.12
C PRO A 3 13.98 6.34 -0.20
N VAL A 4 15.32 6.17 -0.21
CA VAL A 4 16.04 5.13 0.55
C VAL A 4 15.66 5.16 2.04
N GLU A 5 15.64 6.33 2.65
CA GLU A 5 15.39 6.49 4.09
C GLU A 5 14.00 6.01 4.54
N VAL A 6 13.01 6.08 3.64
CA VAL A 6 11.65 5.61 3.91
C VAL A 6 11.61 4.08 3.97
N PHE A 7 12.28 3.42 3.04
CA PHE A 7 12.24 1.96 2.91
C PHE A 7 13.28 1.24 3.78
N ARG A 8 14.10 1.98 4.52
CA ARG A 8 15.21 1.44 5.31
C ARG A 8 14.76 0.64 6.52
N SER A 9 13.61 0.97 7.11
CA SER A 9 13.14 0.31 8.33
C SER A 9 11.62 0.37 8.50
N GLU A 10 11.08 -0.60 9.24
CA GLU A 10 9.66 -0.64 9.62
C GLU A 10 9.25 0.63 10.39
N THR A 11 10.14 1.18 11.23
CA THR A 11 9.91 2.42 11.97
C THR A 11 9.77 3.62 11.03
N SER A 12 10.68 3.77 10.05
CA SER A 12 10.60 4.84 9.05
C SER A 12 9.29 4.75 8.24
N ALA A 13 8.91 3.53 7.86
CA ALA A 13 7.69 3.26 7.11
C ALA A 13 6.43 3.55 7.95
N ALA A 14 6.42 3.17 9.23
CA ALA A 14 5.32 3.44 10.14
C ALA A 14 5.15 4.96 10.39
N ASN A 15 6.24 5.69 10.59
CA ASN A 15 6.24 7.14 10.75
C ASN A 15 5.69 7.84 9.50
N LEU A 16 6.11 7.41 8.29
CA LEU A 16 5.56 7.97 7.05
C LEU A 16 4.05 7.70 6.94
N LEU A 17 3.61 6.48 7.28
CA LEU A 17 2.20 6.14 7.23
C LEU A 17 1.38 6.97 8.21
N GLU A 18 1.85 7.18 9.44
CA GLU A 18 1.20 8.07 10.42
C GLU A 18 1.06 9.49 9.87
N GLN A 19 2.15 10.06 9.34
CA GLN A 19 2.16 11.42 8.79
C GLN A 19 1.22 11.59 7.61
N VAL A 20 1.25 10.66 6.65
CA VAL A 20 0.38 10.73 5.46
C VAL A 20 -1.08 10.53 5.85
N ARG A 21 -1.35 9.54 6.70
CA ARG A 21 -2.71 9.15 7.06
C ARG A 21 -3.43 10.21 7.89
N TRP A 22 -2.72 10.86 8.80
CA TRP A 22 -3.29 11.84 9.73
C TRP A 22 -2.90 13.28 9.41
N ARG A 23 -2.50 13.54 8.15
CA ARG A 23 -2.13 14.87 7.67
C ARG A 23 -3.22 15.92 7.93
N GLU A 24 -4.48 15.52 7.81
CA GLU A 24 -5.65 16.39 8.00
C GLU A 24 -6.25 16.30 9.41
N GLY A 25 -5.62 15.55 10.32
CA GLY A 25 -6.08 15.34 11.68
C GLY A 25 -6.36 13.87 11.99
N LEU A 26 -6.22 13.53 13.28
CA LEU A 26 -6.44 12.17 13.78
C LEU A 26 -7.93 11.94 14.06
N GLN A 27 -8.55 11.05 13.27
CA GLN A 27 -9.96 10.69 13.42
C GLN A 27 -10.16 9.19 13.53
N CYS A 28 -11.19 8.77 14.28
CA CYS A 28 -11.54 7.36 14.37
C CYS A 28 -12.01 6.82 13.00
N PRO A 29 -11.36 5.80 12.42
CA PRO A 29 -11.72 5.29 11.09
C PRO A 29 -13.08 4.57 11.02
N ARG A 30 -13.80 4.45 12.15
CA ARG A 30 -15.09 3.77 12.23
C ARG A 30 -16.27 4.72 12.43
N CYS A 31 -16.07 5.80 13.19
CA CYS A 31 -17.14 6.73 13.57
C CYS A 31 -16.77 8.20 13.32
N GLN A 32 -15.61 8.45 12.71
CA GLN A 32 -15.08 9.76 12.32
C GLN A 32 -14.89 10.77 13.47
N SER A 33 -15.14 10.37 14.71
CA SER A 33 -14.90 11.24 15.87
C SER A 33 -13.41 11.57 16.03
N GLU A 34 -13.14 12.84 16.31
CA GLU A 34 -11.83 13.38 16.70
C GLU A 34 -11.50 13.15 18.18
N SER A 35 -12.47 12.66 18.96
CA SER A 35 -12.26 12.35 20.38
C SER A 35 -11.45 11.06 20.53
N VAL A 36 -10.15 11.16 20.28
CA VAL A 36 -9.19 10.05 20.21
C VAL A 36 -8.04 10.30 21.18
N ILE A 37 -7.60 9.25 21.88
CA ILE A 37 -6.42 9.29 22.75
C ILE A 37 -5.40 8.24 22.33
N LYS A 38 -4.11 8.50 22.62
CA LYS A 38 -3.06 7.49 22.56
C LYS A 38 -3.34 6.38 23.59
N TYR A 39 -3.11 5.13 23.21
CA TYR A 39 -3.44 3.94 24.00
C TYR A 39 -2.30 2.92 23.93
N GLY A 40 -1.09 3.39 24.23
CA GLY A 40 0.17 2.64 24.10
C GLY A 40 0.57 2.41 22.64
N SER A 41 1.56 1.58 22.42
CA SER A 41 2.02 1.16 21.09
C SER A 41 2.07 -0.36 21.00
N TYR A 42 2.16 -0.89 19.78
CA TYR A 42 2.51 -2.27 19.55
C TYR A 42 3.53 -2.33 18.43
N ARG A 43 4.75 -2.76 18.79
CA ARG A 43 5.94 -2.64 17.93
C ARG A 43 6.14 -1.19 17.49
N GLU A 44 6.25 -0.92 16.20
CA GLU A 44 6.50 0.40 15.60
C GLU A 44 5.24 1.25 15.46
N TYR A 45 4.05 0.71 15.79
CA TYR A 45 2.76 1.35 15.50
C TYR A 45 2.10 1.93 16.75
N GLN A 46 1.70 3.19 16.68
CA GLN A 46 0.90 3.84 17.71
C GLN A 46 -0.50 3.23 17.74
N ARG A 47 -0.99 2.90 18.95
CA ARG A 47 -2.38 2.51 19.15
C ARG A 47 -3.17 3.70 19.67
N TYR A 48 -4.38 3.84 19.17
CA TYR A 48 -5.33 4.86 19.57
C TYR A 48 -6.61 4.22 20.09
N ARG A 49 -7.31 4.93 20.97
CA ARG A 49 -8.64 4.57 21.45
C ARG A 49 -9.60 5.73 21.19
N CYS A 50 -10.70 5.45 20.52
CA CYS A 50 -11.79 6.40 20.35
C CYS A 50 -12.62 6.46 21.63
N LYS A 51 -12.86 7.66 22.17
CA LYS A 51 -13.72 7.88 23.34
C LYS A 51 -15.20 7.76 23.00
N ASN A 52 -15.59 8.04 21.77
CA ASN A 52 -16.99 7.98 21.34
C ASN A 52 -17.47 6.52 21.17
N CYS A 53 -16.81 5.73 20.31
CA CYS A 53 -17.22 4.34 20.06
C CYS A 53 -16.47 3.29 20.90
N GLY A 54 -15.53 3.70 21.76
CA GLY A 54 -14.76 2.83 22.65
C GLY A 54 -13.74 1.91 21.98
N ARG A 55 -13.72 1.83 20.65
CA ARG A 55 -12.86 0.90 19.89
C ARG A 55 -11.42 1.41 19.76
N THR A 56 -10.48 0.48 19.66
CA THR A 56 -9.07 0.77 19.38
C THR A 56 -8.74 0.64 17.89
N PHE A 57 -7.75 1.40 17.44
CA PHE A 57 -7.22 1.36 16.07
C PHE A 57 -5.75 1.80 16.05
N ASN A 58 -5.11 1.70 14.88
CA ASN A 58 -3.76 2.17 14.59
C ASN A 58 -3.68 2.67 13.15
N ASP A 59 -2.49 3.08 12.71
CA ASP A 59 -2.22 3.67 11.39
C ASP A 59 -2.47 2.71 10.23
N LYS A 60 -2.58 1.40 10.49
CA LYS A 60 -2.93 0.39 9.48
C LYS A 60 -4.42 0.09 9.40
N THR A 61 -5.21 0.45 10.42
CA THR A 61 -6.62 0.03 10.54
C THR A 61 -7.47 0.56 9.39
N GLY A 62 -8.13 -0.29 8.62
CA GLY A 62 -8.95 0.16 7.47
C GLY A 62 -8.15 0.55 6.22
N THR A 63 -6.84 0.29 6.18
CA THR A 63 -6.00 0.50 4.98
C THR A 63 -5.69 -0.82 4.29
N ILE A 64 -5.06 -0.76 3.10
CA ILE A 64 -4.54 -1.96 2.42
C ILE A 64 -3.49 -2.73 3.24
N PHE A 65 -2.82 -2.05 4.18
CA PHE A 65 -1.82 -2.60 5.09
C PHE A 65 -2.44 -3.32 6.30
N ALA A 66 -3.76 -3.22 6.48
CA ALA A 66 -4.45 -3.96 7.53
C ALA A 66 -4.17 -5.46 7.41
N HIS A 67 -3.87 -6.09 8.55
CA HIS A 67 -3.56 -7.52 8.67
C HIS A 67 -2.39 -7.99 7.79
N ALA A 68 -1.51 -7.08 7.35
CA ALA A 68 -0.25 -7.43 6.71
C ALA A 68 0.67 -8.14 7.70
N LYS A 69 1.15 -9.33 7.29
CA LYS A 69 2.24 -10.04 7.96
C LYS A 69 3.61 -9.62 7.44
N ILE A 70 3.68 -9.21 6.17
CA ILE A 70 4.86 -8.60 5.57
C ILE A 70 5.02 -7.20 6.17
N GLY A 71 6.25 -6.82 6.51
CA GLY A 71 6.60 -5.49 6.98
C GLY A 71 6.14 -4.40 6.01
N LEU A 72 5.74 -3.26 6.56
CA LEU A 72 5.33 -2.10 5.79
C LEU A 72 6.50 -1.55 4.97
N ASP A 73 7.72 -1.57 5.50
CA ASP A 73 8.94 -1.21 4.78
C ASP A 73 9.10 -1.98 3.46
N LYS A 74 9.00 -3.32 3.52
CA LYS A 74 9.07 -4.22 2.37
C LYS A 74 7.91 -4.00 1.41
N LEU A 75 6.70 -3.78 1.92
CA LEU A 75 5.54 -3.52 1.08
C LEU A 75 5.66 -2.20 0.31
N LEU A 76 6.10 -1.13 0.98
CA LEU A 76 6.31 0.16 0.32
C LEU A 76 7.42 0.08 -0.73
N PHE A 77 8.53 -0.59 -0.42
CA PHE A 77 9.59 -0.85 -1.41
C PHE A 77 9.05 -1.68 -2.58
N ALA A 78 8.29 -2.75 -2.33
CA ALA A 78 7.70 -3.57 -3.38
C ALA A 78 6.88 -2.72 -4.36
N PHE A 79 5.98 -1.90 -3.82
CA PHE A 79 5.10 -1.06 -4.63
C PHE A 79 5.89 -0.02 -5.41
N TYR A 80 6.87 0.63 -4.78
CA TYR A 80 7.73 1.58 -5.45
C TYR A 80 8.53 0.92 -6.59
N SER A 81 9.16 -0.23 -6.34
CA SER A 81 9.99 -0.93 -7.32
C SER A 81 9.17 -1.49 -8.49
N LEU A 82 7.97 -1.97 -8.23
CA LEU A 82 7.01 -2.36 -9.28
C LEU A 82 6.69 -1.17 -10.20
N LEU A 83 6.33 -0.01 -9.63
CA LEU A 83 5.92 1.15 -10.41
C LEU A 83 7.10 1.86 -11.10
N ARG A 84 8.27 1.93 -10.46
CA ARG A 84 9.42 2.72 -10.94
C ARG A 84 10.37 1.93 -11.82
N PHE A 85 10.57 0.65 -11.53
CA PHE A 85 11.60 -0.18 -12.16
C PHE A 85 11.02 -1.39 -12.89
N ASN A 86 9.69 -1.54 -12.90
CA ASN A 86 9.01 -2.70 -13.48
C ASN A 86 9.54 -4.04 -12.92
N THR A 87 9.96 -4.04 -11.65
CA THR A 87 10.53 -5.22 -11.00
C THR A 87 9.48 -6.31 -10.87
N SER A 88 9.81 -7.55 -11.23
CA SER A 88 8.84 -8.64 -11.12
C SER A 88 8.57 -9.04 -9.68
N ILE A 89 7.35 -9.51 -9.39
CA ILE A 89 6.99 -10.03 -8.05
C ILE A 89 7.89 -11.22 -7.67
N ARG A 90 8.36 -12.00 -8.66
CA ARG A 90 9.30 -13.13 -8.48
C ARG A 90 10.75 -12.74 -8.17
N GLN A 91 11.12 -11.49 -8.42
CA GLN A 91 12.42 -10.98 -7.97
C GLN A 91 12.28 -10.46 -6.54
N LEU A 92 11.18 -9.75 -6.26
CA LEU A 92 10.91 -9.20 -4.94
C LEU A 92 10.68 -10.27 -3.87
N ASP A 93 10.02 -11.38 -4.21
CA ASP A 93 9.78 -12.46 -3.25
C ASP A 93 11.08 -13.17 -2.83
N ALA A 94 11.99 -13.39 -3.78
CA ALA A 94 13.33 -13.93 -3.58
C ALA A 94 14.20 -12.98 -2.73
N GLU A 95 14.20 -11.69 -3.05
CA GLU A 95 14.97 -10.68 -2.31
C GLU A 95 14.47 -10.50 -0.87
N PHE A 96 13.15 -10.57 -0.66
CA PHE A 96 12.54 -10.29 0.64
C PHE A 96 12.38 -11.49 1.55
N ASP A 97 12.66 -12.70 1.07
CA ASP A 97 12.35 -13.96 1.74
C ASP A 97 10.87 -14.00 2.18
N VAL A 98 9.97 -13.70 1.25
CA VAL A 98 8.51 -13.78 1.47
C VAL A 98 7.88 -14.69 0.43
N SER A 99 6.76 -15.34 0.75
CA SER A 99 6.12 -16.17 -0.27
C SER A 99 5.53 -15.34 -1.40
N TYR A 100 5.78 -15.77 -2.65
CA TYR A 100 5.19 -15.21 -3.87
C TYR A 100 3.71 -14.88 -3.69
N ARG A 101 2.95 -15.86 -3.22
CA ARG A 101 1.48 -15.76 -3.06
C ARG A 101 1.09 -14.67 -2.08
N SER A 102 1.85 -14.47 -1.01
CA SER A 102 1.58 -13.43 -0.02
C SER A 102 1.85 -12.05 -0.57
N LEU A 103 2.97 -11.89 -1.29
CA LEU A 103 3.34 -10.62 -1.91
C LEU A 103 2.39 -10.27 -3.07
N HIS A 104 2.10 -11.22 -3.95
CA HIS A 104 1.14 -11.06 -5.05
C HIS A 104 -0.22 -10.55 -4.57
N ARG A 105 -0.79 -11.15 -3.53
CA ARG A 105 -2.07 -10.70 -2.95
C ARG A 105 -2.00 -9.25 -2.44
N ARG A 106 -0.84 -8.81 -1.95
CA ARG A 106 -0.64 -7.42 -1.48
C ARG A 106 -0.53 -6.46 -2.65
N VAL A 107 0.18 -6.86 -3.70
CA VAL A 107 0.27 -6.10 -4.96
C VAL A 107 -1.10 -5.97 -5.62
N GLU A 108 -1.89 -7.03 -5.70
CA GLU A 108 -3.27 -6.96 -6.23
C GLU A 108 -4.15 -6.02 -5.42
N ARG A 109 -4.05 -6.04 -4.08
CA ARG A 109 -4.81 -5.13 -3.23
C ARG A 109 -4.39 -3.68 -3.43
N PHE A 110 -3.09 -3.42 -3.61
CA PHE A 110 -2.57 -2.10 -3.94
C PHE A 110 -3.02 -1.63 -5.31
N ALA A 111 -2.96 -2.48 -6.34
CA ALA A 111 -3.42 -2.13 -7.69
C ALA A 111 -4.90 -1.73 -7.71
N ARG A 112 -5.74 -2.35 -6.87
CA ARG A 112 -7.17 -2.00 -6.74
C ARG A 112 -7.43 -0.64 -6.08
N THR A 113 -6.43 -0.03 -5.46
CA THR A 113 -6.55 1.34 -4.91
C THR A 113 -6.00 2.41 -5.83
N LEU A 114 -5.47 2.03 -6.99
CA LEU A 114 -5.05 2.98 -8.00
C LEU A 114 -6.27 3.34 -8.85
N ASP A 115 -6.63 4.61 -8.84
CA ASP A 115 -7.64 5.12 -9.74
C ASP A 115 -7.04 5.25 -11.14
N ALA A 116 -7.81 4.86 -12.16
CA ALA A 116 -7.47 5.21 -13.52
C ALA A 116 -7.53 6.74 -13.65
N PRO A 117 -6.52 7.39 -14.25
CA PRO A 117 -6.56 8.82 -14.45
C PRO A 117 -7.79 9.17 -15.29
N ARG A 118 -8.60 10.12 -14.80
CA ARG A 118 -9.62 10.74 -15.63
C ARG A 118 -8.91 11.71 -16.56
N ILE A 119 -8.91 11.41 -17.85
CA ILE A 119 -8.23 12.21 -18.86
C ILE A 119 -9.30 13.05 -19.57
N ASP A 120 -9.19 14.38 -19.46
CA ASP A 120 -9.97 15.31 -20.26
C ASP A 120 -9.15 15.68 -21.51
N LEU A 121 -9.61 15.22 -22.67
CA LEU A 121 -8.94 15.42 -23.96
C LEU A 121 -9.35 16.78 -24.54
N VAL A 122 -8.39 17.70 -24.68
CA VAL A 122 -8.64 19.07 -25.19
C VAL A 122 -7.67 19.39 -26.32
N GLY A 123 -8.20 19.86 -27.45
CA GLY A 123 -7.42 20.20 -28.64
C GLY A 123 -7.07 18.96 -29.49
N PRO A 124 -6.06 19.06 -30.37
CA PRO A 124 -5.58 17.93 -31.15
C PRO A 124 -5.01 16.83 -30.24
N VAL A 125 -5.55 15.62 -30.35
CA VAL A 125 -5.14 14.45 -29.55
C VAL A 125 -4.68 13.32 -30.45
N GLU A 126 -3.53 12.74 -30.11
CA GLU A 126 -3.03 11.51 -30.71
C GLU A 126 -3.23 10.34 -29.73
N ILE A 127 -3.72 9.22 -30.25
CA ILE A 127 -3.94 7.98 -29.50
C ILE A 127 -3.13 6.90 -30.20
N ASP A 128 -2.19 6.32 -29.47
CA ASP A 128 -1.39 5.18 -29.92
C ASP A 128 -1.84 3.90 -29.22
N GLU A 129 -1.61 2.76 -29.86
CA GLU A 129 -1.91 1.45 -29.30
C GLU A 129 -0.65 0.63 -29.05
N PHE A 130 -0.65 -0.15 -27.97
CA PHE A 130 0.38 -1.13 -27.71
C PHE A 130 -0.22 -2.46 -27.30
N TYR A 131 0.37 -3.54 -27.77
CA TYR A 131 -0.12 -4.88 -27.53
C TYR A 131 0.61 -5.49 -26.33
N VAL A 132 -0.11 -5.75 -25.25
CA VAL A 132 0.40 -6.52 -24.10
C VAL A 132 -0.08 -7.96 -24.19
N SER A 133 0.85 -8.90 -24.24
CA SER A 133 0.53 -10.31 -24.06
C SER A 133 0.18 -10.60 -22.59
N ALA A 134 -1.11 -10.50 -22.24
CA ALA A 134 -1.60 -10.72 -20.88
C ALA A 134 -1.58 -12.20 -20.40
N GLY A 135 -0.87 -13.09 -21.12
CA GLY A 135 -0.88 -14.53 -20.88
C GLY A 135 -2.26 -15.15 -21.12
N LYS A 136 -2.46 -15.80 -22.27
CA LYS A 136 -3.70 -16.54 -22.51
C LYS A 136 -3.86 -17.59 -21.41
N LYS A 137 -4.94 -17.53 -20.61
CA LYS A 137 -5.41 -18.70 -19.85
C LYS A 137 -5.68 -19.80 -20.87
N GLY A 138 -4.78 -20.79 -20.93
CA GLY A 138 -4.87 -21.92 -21.84
C GLY A 138 -4.58 -21.56 -23.30
N ARG A 139 -3.41 -21.95 -23.81
CA ARG A 139 -3.39 -22.59 -25.12
C ARG A 139 -3.68 -24.06 -24.85
N GLU A 140 -4.68 -24.64 -25.49
CA GLU A 140 -4.70 -26.09 -25.68
C GLU A 140 -3.36 -26.46 -26.32
N ARG A 141 -2.73 -27.48 -25.77
CA ARG A 141 -1.51 -28.04 -26.35
C ARG A 141 -1.96 -28.71 -27.65
N ASP A 142 -1.65 -28.10 -28.79
CA ASP A 142 -1.57 -28.82 -30.06
C ASP A 142 -0.38 -29.79 -30.02
#